data_AF-A0A917HJV9-F1
#
_entry.id   AF-A0A917HJV9-F1
#
_cell.length_a   1.000
_cell.length_b   1.000
_cell.length_c   1.000
_cell.angle_alpha   90.00
_cell.angle_beta   90.00
_cell.angle_gamma   90.00
#
_symmetry.space_group_name_H-M   'P 1'
#
loop_
_entity.id
_entity.type
_entity.pdbx_description
1 polymer ?
#
loop_
_entity_poly.entity_id
_entity_poly.type
_entity_poly.pdbx_seq_one_letter_code
_entity_poly.pdbx_strand_id
1 'polypeptide(L)'
;MPWTLNDYPSSMKNLDKIVRKKAIDIANSMVDEGYDEGRAIPIATEQAKEWYNNAEKGVVKEYADEGSPAERSAEGRKYDGNPERLLEGEHVVAHENGWAVKSSNAKKPAAVFETKGEAVKRAREIARNKGTKLTVFKLDGSVQEQQSY
;
A
#
# COMPACT_ATOMS: atom_id res chain seq x y z
N MET A 1 8.91 -18.15 -4.00
CA MET A 1 8.31 -18.42 -5.34
C MET A 1 7.01 -17.64 -5.38
N PRO A 2 6.65 -16.93 -6.48
CA PRO A 2 5.44 -16.12 -6.48
C PRO A 2 4.19 -17.00 -6.44
N TRP A 3 3.17 -16.53 -5.73
CA TRP A 3 1.86 -17.18 -5.69
C TRP A 3 1.10 -16.91 -7.00
N THR A 4 0.30 -17.87 -7.45
CA THR A 4 -0.54 -17.77 -8.65
C THR A 4 -2.00 -18.09 -8.31
N LEU A 5 -2.93 -17.88 -9.24
CA LEU A 5 -4.33 -18.30 -9.05
C LEU A 5 -4.52 -19.82 -8.90
N ASN A 6 -3.50 -20.62 -9.20
CA ASN A 6 -3.52 -22.07 -9.03
C ASN A 6 -2.63 -22.55 -7.87
N ASP A 7 -1.70 -21.71 -7.42
CA ASP A 7 -0.72 -22.01 -6.37
C ASP A 7 -0.59 -20.80 -5.43
N TYR A 8 -1.52 -20.70 -4.48
CA TYR A 8 -1.62 -19.59 -3.52
C TYR A 8 -1.68 -20.12 -2.09
N PRO A 9 -1.42 -19.26 -1.08
CA PRO A 9 -1.44 -19.68 0.32
C PRO A 9 -2.82 -20.22 0.71
N SER A 10 -2.86 -21.28 1.52
CA SER A 10 -4.12 -21.89 1.98
C SER A 10 -5.09 -20.90 2.65
N SER A 11 -4.60 -19.77 3.16
CA SER A 11 -5.40 -18.68 3.72
C SER A 11 -6.28 -17.97 2.68
N MET A 12 -5.89 -17.96 1.40
CA MET A 12 -6.63 -17.27 0.33
C MET A 12 -7.68 -18.15 -0.35
N LYS A 13 -7.75 -19.45 -0.02
CA LYS A 13 -8.60 -20.44 -0.74
C LYS A 13 -10.10 -20.15 -0.74
N ASN A 14 -10.58 -19.53 0.33
CA ASN A 14 -12.00 -19.23 0.53
C ASN A 14 -12.39 -17.80 0.11
N LEU A 15 -11.45 -17.02 -0.45
CA LEU A 15 -11.74 -15.66 -0.94
C LEU A 15 -12.49 -15.72 -2.27
N ASP A 16 -13.30 -14.69 -2.54
CA ASP A 16 -13.87 -14.49 -3.87
C ASP A 16 -12.75 -14.48 -4.92
N LYS A 17 -13.02 -14.98 -6.12
CA LYS A 17 -11.99 -15.10 -7.17
C LYS A 17 -11.29 -13.77 -7.46
N ILE A 18 -12.04 -12.67 -7.50
CA ILE A 18 -11.50 -11.34 -7.80
C ILE A 18 -10.69 -10.81 -6.61
N VAL A 19 -11.18 -10.99 -5.39
CA VAL A 19 -10.46 -10.61 -4.16
C VAL A 19 -9.19 -11.43 -3.98
N ARG A 20 -9.23 -12.73 -4.24
CA ARG A 20 -8.06 -13.61 -4.21
C ARG A 20 -7.03 -13.19 -5.25
N LYS A 21 -7.47 -12.90 -6.47
CA LYS A 21 -6.63 -12.38 -7.55
C LYS A 21 -5.86 -11.15 -7.08
N LYS A 22 -6.59 -10.18 -6.51
CA LYS A 22 -6.01 -8.96 -5.94
C LYS A 22 -5.08 -9.27 -4.77
N ALA A 23 -5.45 -10.15 -3.86
CA ALA A 23 -4.60 -10.49 -2.71
C ALA A 23 -3.28 -11.15 -3.13
N ILE A 24 -3.29 -12.00 -4.15
CA ILE A 24 -2.09 -12.62 -4.70
C ILE A 24 -1.18 -11.55 -5.32
N ASP A 25 -1.77 -10.66 -6.14
CA ASP A 25 -1.05 -9.55 -6.75
C ASP A 25 -0.28 -8.76 -5.70
N ILE A 26 -0.99 -8.36 -4.65
CA ILE A 26 -0.46 -7.53 -3.58
C ILE A 26 0.62 -8.24 -2.76
N ALA A 27 0.39 -9.51 -2.44
CA ALA A 27 1.31 -10.26 -1.60
C ALA A 27 2.64 -10.48 -2.30
N ASN A 28 2.61 -10.83 -3.59
CA ASN A 28 3.82 -11.00 -4.38
C ASN A 28 4.60 -9.68 -4.51
N SER A 29 3.90 -8.54 -4.64
CA SER A 29 4.52 -7.21 -4.61
C SER A 29 5.29 -6.91 -3.35
N MET A 30 4.66 -7.14 -2.22
CA MET A 30 5.31 -6.89 -0.95
C MET A 30 6.56 -7.78 -0.81
N VAL A 31 6.47 -9.03 -1.22
CA VAL A 31 7.63 -9.95 -1.14
C VAL A 31 8.76 -9.52 -2.07
N ASP A 32 8.44 -9.07 -3.29
CA ASP A 32 9.43 -8.53 -4.23
C ASP A 32 10.13 -7.27 -3.70
N GLU A 33 9.44 -6.46 -2.90
CA GLU A 33 10.00 -5.29 -2.19
C GLU A 33 10.81 -5.65 -0.94
N GLY A 34 10.97 -6.95 -0.65
CA GLY A 34 11.73 -7.44 0.50
C GLY A 34 10.92 -7.53 1.79
N TYR A 35 9.59 -7.42 1.72
CA TYR A 35 8.74 -7.79 2.85
C TYR A 35 8.76 -9.30 3.03
N ASP A 36 8.72 -9.73 4.29
CA ASP A 36 8.57 -11.13 4.62
C ASP A 36 7.23 -11.70 4.10
N GLU A 37 7.27 -12.90 3.53
CA GLU A 37 6.08 -13.59 2.98
C GLU A 37 4.95 -13.72 4.00
N GLY A 38 5.29 -14.02 5.26
CA GLY A 38 4.33 -14.11 6.36
C GLY A 38 3.66 -12.78 6.70
N ARG A 39 4.33 -11.65 6.39
CA ARG A 39 3.79 -10.29 6.54
C ARG A 39 3.01 -9.83 5.32
N ALA A 40 3.45 -10.22 4.12
CA ALA A 40 2.84 -9.84 2.86
C ALA A 40 1.42 -10.42 2.70
N ILE A 41 1.27 -11.73 2.90
CA ILE A 41 0.00 -12.46 2.68
C ILE A 41 -1.22 -11.85 3.41
N PRO A 42 -1.17 -11.61 4.74
CA PRO A 42 -2.32 -11.06 5.46
C PRO A 42 -2.59 -9.59 5.08
N ILE A 43 -1.54 -8.77 4.90
CA ILE A 43 -1.70 -7.35 4.49
C ILE A 43 -2.35 -7.26 3.12
N ALA A 44 -1.93 -8.15 2.23
CA ALA A 44 -2.44 -8.25 0.88
C ALA A 44 -3.89 -8.69 0.79
N THR A 45 -4.25 -9.68 1.59
CA THR A 45 -5.62 -10.18 1.69
C THR A 45 -6.58 -9.09 2.17
N GLU A 46 -6.15 -8.31 3.17
CA GLU A 46 -6.97 -7.21 3.70
C GLU A 46 -7.14 -6.10 2.66
N GLN A 47 -6.04 -5.70 2.02
CA GLN A 47 -6.01 -4.66 1.00
C GLN A 47 -6.87 -5.00 -0.22
N ALA A 48 -6.86 -6.26 -0.63
CA ALA A 48 -7.71 -6.75 -1.71
C ALA A 48 -9.20 -6.68 -1.39
N LYS A 49 -9.58 -6.97 -0.15
CA LYS A 49 -10.98 -6.86 0.31
C LYS A 49 -11.43 -5.40 0.39
N GLU A 50 -10.58 -4.51 0.93
CA GLU A 50 -10.87 -3.07 1.01
C GLU A 50 -11.09 -2.47 -0.38
N TRP A 51 -10.19 -2.76 -1.33
CA TRP A 51 -10.32 -2.34 -2.72
C TRP A 51 -11.64 -2.85 -3.31
N TYR A 52 -11.95 -4.14 -3.17
CA TYR A 52 -13.16 -4.71 -3.77
C TYR A 52 -14.45 -4.09 -3.21
N ASN A 53 -14.49 -3.77 -1.92
CA ASN A 53 -15.66 -3.19 -1.28
C ASN A 53 -15.86 -1.70 -1.60
N ASN A 54 -14.79 -0.96 -1.86
CA ASN A 54 -14.83 0.48 -2.12
C ASN A 54 -14.76 0.84 -3.61
N ALA A 55 -14.23 -0.05 -4.45
CA ALA A 55 -14.07 0.20 -5.87
C ALA A 55 -15.42 0.22 -6.59
N GLU A 56 -15.51 1.08 -7.61
CA GLU A 56 -16.67 1.11 -8.48
C GLU A 56 -16.80 -0.22 -9.24
N LYS A 57 -18.05 -0.63 -9.52
CA LYS A 57 -18.33 -1.91 -10.20
C LYS A 57 -17.63 -2.04 -11.56
N GLY A 58 -17.41 -0.93 -12.26
CA GLY A 58 -16.64 -0.88 -13.51
C GLY A 58 -15.18 -1.27 -13.30
N VAL A 59 -14.54 -0.69 -12.28
CA VAL A 59 -13.14 -0.96 -11.90
C VAL A 59 -12.96 -2.43 -11.48
N VAL A 60 -13.90 -2.96 -10.70
CA VAL A 60 -13.88 -4.38 -10.29
C VAL A 60 -14.02 -5.31 -11.50
N LYS A 61 -14.86 -4.93 -12.48
CA LYS A 61 -15.08 -5.71 -13.70
C LYS A 61 -13.87 -5.69 -14.63
N GLU A 62 -13.29 -4.52 -14.86
CA GLU A 62 -12.06 -4.37 -15.65
C GLU A 62 -10.94 -5.23 -15.06
N TYR A 63 -10.73 -5.14 -13.75
CA TYR A 63 -9.74 -5.96 -13.06
C TYR A 63 -10.07 -7.46 -13.11
N ALA A 64 -11.34 -7.85 -13.20
CA ALA A 64 -11.73 -9.25 -13.38
C ALA A 64 -11.44 -9.77 -14.79
N ASP A 65 -11.63 -8.92 -15.80
CA ASP A 65 -11.41 -9.21 -17.23
C ASP A 65 -9.92 -9.16 -17.61
N GLU A 66 -9.09 -8.50 -16.81
CA GLU A 66 -7.63 -8.56 -16.91
C GLU A 66 -7.09 -10.00 -16.76
N GLY A 67 -5.95 -10.28 -17.39
CA GLY A 67 -5.26 -11.57 -17.29
C GLY A 67 -4.86 -11.95 -15.85
N SER A 68 -4.38 -13.18 -15.66
CA SER A 68 -3.94 -13.67 -14.35
C SER A 68 -2.83 -12.79 -13.74
N PRO A 69 -2.81 -12.61 -12.40
CA PRO A 69 -1.65 -12.17 -11.64
C PRO A 69 -0.40 -12.84 -12.19
N ALA A 70 0.58 -12.06 -12.64
CA ALA A 70 1.64 -12.55 -13.49
C ALA A 70 2.36 -13.76 -12.87
N GLU A 71 2.43 -14.87 -13.62
CA GLU A 71 3.59 -15.75 -13.53
C GLU A 71 4.80 -14.88 -13.89
N ARG A 72 5.80 -14.75 -12.99
CA ARG A 72 6.97 -13.90 -13.23
C ARG A 72 7.48 -14.12 -14.66
N SER A 73 7.54 -13.08 -15.48
CA SER A 73 8.41 -13.14 -16.64
C SER A 73 9.82 -13.42 -16.13
N ALA A 74 10.57 -14.31 -16.79
CA ALA A 74 11.95 -14.63 -16.42
C ALA A 74 12.86 -13.38 -16.33
N GLU A 75 12.45 -12.29 -16.97
CA GLU A 75 12.95 -10.95 -16.76
C GLU A 75 12.14 -10.29 -15.63
N GLY A 76 12.75 -10.17 -14.45
CA GLY A 76 12.10 -9.77 -13.20
C GLY A 76 11.34 -8.45 -13.26
N ARG A 77 10.07 -8.51 -13.65
CA ARG A 77 9.11 -7.45 -13.37
C ARG A 77 8.85 -7.48 -11.86
N LYS A 78 9.35 -6.45 -11.18
CA LYS A 78 8.95 -6.12 -9.81
C LYS A 78 7.43 -6.02 -9.78
N TYR A 79 6.82 -6.72 -8.85
CA TYR A 79 5.40 -6.59 -8.56
C TYR A 79 5.11 -5.21 -7.91
N ASP A 80 4.21 -4.42 -8.48
CA ASP A 80 3.82 -3.07 -8.00
C ASP A 80 2.69 -3.14 -6.92
N GLY A 81 3.06 -3.26 -5.65
CA GLY A 81 2.24 -3.16 -4.41
C GLY A 81 0.94 -3.95 -4.19
N ASN A 82 0.28 -3.74 -3.03
CA ASN A 82 -1.09 -3.20 -3.19
C ASN A 82 -0.81 -1.91 -3.80
N PRO A 83 -1.22 -1.72 -5.07
CA PRO A 83 -1.21 -0.40 -5.59
C PRO A 83 -1.76 0.50 -4.48
N GLU A 84 -2.89 0.19 -3.83
CA GLU A 84 -3.61 1.16 -3.00
C GLU A 84 -3.02 1.60 -1.63
N ARG A 85 -2.17 0.82 -0.95
CA ARG A 85 -1.52 1.28 0.31
C ARG A 85 -0.05 1.64 0.17
N LEU A 86 0.58 1.21 -0.92
CA LEU A 86 1.70 1.96 -1.49
C LEU A 86 1.23 3.30 -2.10
N LEU A 87 -0.02 3.37 -2.58
CA LEU A 87 -0.53 4.50 -3.36
C LEU A 87 -0.70 5.76 -2.54
N GLU A 88 -1.06 5.71 -1.26
CA GLU A 88 -1.43 6.97 -0.61
C GLU A 88 -0.28 7.66 0.13
N GLY A 89 0.73 6.94 0.59
CA GLY A 89 1.91 7.53 1.23
C GLY A 89 1.84 7.79 2.73
N GLU A 90 2.89 8.44 3.22
CA GLU A 90 3.01 9.09 4.51
C GLU A 90 2.47 10.51 4.41
N HIS A 91 1.85 11.02 5.44
CA HIS A 91 1.21 12.31 5.53
C HIS A 91 1.83 13.07 6.71
N VAL A 92 2.23 14.31 6.51
CA VAL A 92 2.70 15.20 7.58
C VAL A 92 1.63 16.24 7.84
N VAL A 93 0.93 16.15 8.97
CA VAL A 93 -0.23 16.98 9.32
C VAL A 93 0.01 17.80 10.59
N ALA A 94 -0.72 18.89 10.75
CA ALA A 94 -0.72 19.69 11.97
C ALA A 94 -1.27 18.89 13.17
N HIS A 95 -0.73 19.15 14.36
CA HIS A 95 -1.09 18.48 15.60
C HIS A 95 -1.02 19.47 16.78
N GLU A 96 -1.79 19.23 17.85
CA GLU A 96 -1.88 20.12 19.02
C GLU A 96 -0.52 20.39 19.69
N ASN A 97 0.39 19.41 19.62
CA ASN A 97 1.73 19.47 20.17
C ASN A 97 2.84 19.57 19.09
N GLY A 98 2.50 20.00 17.85
CA GLY A 98 3.46 20.18 16.77
C GLY A 98 3.03 19.55 15.43
N TRP A 99 3.84 18.64 14.89
CA TRP A 99 3.68 18.05 13.56
C TRP A 99 3.68 16.53 13.60
N ALA A 100 2.65 15.94 13.02
CA ALA A 100 2.40 14.50 13.03
C ALA A 100 2.75 13.87 11.67
N VAL A 101 3.52 12.79 11.66
CA VAL A 101 3.71 11.87 10.52
C VAL A 101 2.69 10.76 10.64
N LYS A 102 1.91 10.44 9.62
CA LYS A 102 0.91 9.36 9.63
C LYS A 102 0.78 8.76 8.23
N SER A 103 0.52 7.47 8.02
CA SER A 103 0.13 7.02 6.67
C SER A 103 -1.23 7.63 6.26
N SER A 104 -1.53 7.77 4.98
CA SER A 104 -2.63 8.61 4.48
C SER A 104 -4.02 8.28 5.02
N ASN A 105 -4.32 6.98 5.12
CA ASN A 105 -5.52 6.45 5.78
C ASN A 105 -5.27 6.01 7.24
N ALA A 106 -4.16 6.41 7.86
CA ALA A 106 -3.88 6.12 9.26
C ALA A 106 -4.68 7.03 10.20
N LYS A 107 -5.37 6.41 11.17
CA LYS A 107 -6.15 7.09 12.22
C LYS A 107 -5.26 7.75 13.28
N LYS A 108 -3.99 7.37 13.37
CA LYS A 108 -3.03 7.89 14.36
C LYS A 108 -1.70 8.21 13.68
N PRO A 109 -0.94 9.17 14.20
CA PRO A 109 0.41 9.42 13.73
C PRO A 109 1.37 8.28 14.08
N ALA A 110 2.26 7.96 13.14
CA ALA A 110 3.46 7.17 13.32
C ALA A 110 4.49 7.87 14.21
N ALA A 111 4.55 9.20 14.20
CA ALA A 111 5.39 10.01 15.09
C ALA A 111 4.88 11.45 15.18
N VAL A 112 5.14 12.14 16.29
CA VAL A 112 4.86 13.58 16.47
C VAL A 112 6.16 14.28 16.84
N PHE A 113 6.39 15.43 16.23
CA PHE A 113 7.60 16.24 16.41
C PHE A 113 7.20 17.66 16.75
N GLU A 114 8.04 18.36 17.51
CA GLU A 114 7.82 19.78 17.82
C GLU A 114 7.86 20.63 16.55
N THR A 115 8.76 20.27 15.62
CA THR A 115 8.94 21.01 14.38
C THR A 115 8.48 20.23 13.14
N LYS A 116 7.99 20.98 12.15
CA LYS A 116 7.63 20.43 10.84
C LYS A 116 8.82 19.76 10.15
N GLY A 117 10.00 20.35 10.27
CA GLY A 117 11.21 19.86 9.60
C GLY A 117 11.57 18.44 10.02
N GLU A 118 11.45 18.13 11.32
CA GLU A 118 11.70 16.80 11.86
C GLU A 118 10.64 15.79 11.41
N ALA A 119 9.36 16.19 11.42
CA ALA A 119 8.28 15.37 10.90
C ALA A 119 8.48 15.04 9.42
N VAL A 120 8.84 16.02 8.59
CA VAL A 120 9.12 15.81 7.16
C VAL A 120 10.33 14.90 6.97
N LYS A 121 11.41 15.06 7.75
CA LYS A 121 12.59 14.19 7.67
C LYS A 121 12.24 12.74 8.00
N ARG A 122 11.48 12.51 9.07
CA ARG A 122 11.06 11.16 9.46
C ARG A 122 10.11 10.55 8.44
N ALA A 123 9.11 11.29 7.97
CA ALA A 123 8.16 10.83 6.97
C ALA A 123 8.84 10.49 5.64
N ARG A 124 9.82 11.29 5.24
CA ARG A 124 10.69 11.05 4.08
C ARG A 124 11.50 9.76 4.20
N GLU A 125 12.03 9.44 5.37
CA GLU A 125 12.73 8.17 5.61
C GLU A 125 11.78 6.97 5.56
N ILE A 126 10.62 7.09 6.21
CA ILE A 126 9.61 6.04 6.22
C ILE A 126 9.10 5.77 4.80
N ALA A 127 8.80 6.83 4.06
CA ALA A 127 8.34 6.74 2.68
C ALA A 127 9.42 6.16 1.76
N ARG A 128 10.69 6.55 1.93
CA ARG A 128 11.85 5.95 1.23
C ARG A 128 12.05 4.48 1.53
N ASN A 129 11.85 4.05 2.78
CA ASN A 129 12.03 2.65 3.18
C ASN A 129 10.86 1.77 2.78
N LYS A 130 9.67 2.35 2.62
CA LYS A 130 8.46 1.62 2.25
C LYS A 130 8.12 1.71 0.75
N GLY A 131 8.78 2.58 -0.02
CA GLY A 131 8.46 2.85 -1.43
C GLY A 131 7.14 3.59 -1.64
N THR A 132 6.75 4.48 -0.70
CA THR A 132 5.42 5.08 -0.67
C THR A 132 5.47 6.60 -0.94
N LYS A 133 4.31 7.24 -1.18
CA LYS A 133 4.19 8.72 -1.25
C LYS A 133 4.50 9.40 0.11
N LEU A 134 4.72 10.70 0.10
CA LEU A 134 4.70 11.62 1.23
C LEU A 134 3.78 12.79 0.86
N THR A 135 2.87 13.22 1.72
CA THR A 135 2.05 14.43 1.57
C THR A 135 2.15 15.27 2.84
N VAL A 136 2.81 16.40 2.75
CA VAL A 136 2.88 17.39 3.80
C VAL A 136 1.73 18.38 3.66
N PHE A 137 0.97 18.59 4.73
CA PHE A 137 -0.14 19.54 4.81
C PHE A 137 0.29 20.81 5.52
N LYS A 138 -0.48 21.89 5.38
CA LYS A 138 -0.39 23.12 6.16
C LYS A 138 -1.26 23.02 7.42
N LEU A 139 -1.22 24.06 8.26
CA LEU A 139 -2.06 24.16 9.47
C LEU A 139 -3.57 24.18 9.15
N ASP A 140 -3.94 24.73 7.99
CA ASP A 140 -5.32 24.80 7.50
C ASP A 140 -5.80 23.50 6.81
N GLY A 141 -4.95 22.45 6.79
CA GLY A 141 -5.26 21.19 6.13
C GLY A 141 -5.10 21.20 4.61
N SER A 142 -4.65 22.29 4.00
CA SER A 142 -4.31 22.32 2.57
C SER A 142 -2.97 21.62 2.32
N VAL A 143 -2.81 21.02 1.13
CA VAL A 143 -1.54 20.38 0.77
C VAL A 143 -0.44 21.44 0.63
N GLN A 144 0.67 21.24 1.34
CA GLN A 144 1.87 22.05 1.22
C GLN A 144 2.87 21.44 0.23
N GLU A 145 3.17 20.15 0.39
CA GLU A 145 4.20 19.46 -0.38
C GLU A 145 3.78 18.00 -0.57
N GLN A 146 4.12 17.41 -1.71
CA GLN A 146 3.95 15.98 -1.96
C GLN A 146 5.22 15.43 -2.60
N GLN A 147 5.67 14.25 -2.17
CA GLN A 147 6.89 13.63 -2.65
C GLN A 147 6.78 12.11 -2.61
N SER A 148 6.94 11.42 -3.74
CA SER A 148 6.94 9.95 -3.80
C SER A 148 8.37 9.39 -3.83
N TYR A 149 8.54 8.15 -3.37
CA TYR A 149 9.85 7.48 -3.24
C TYR A 149 9.83 6.04 -3.71
#